data_AF-A0A4Q5V4J1-F1
#
_entry.id   AF-A0A4Q5V4J1-F1
#
_cell.length_a   1.000
_cell.length_b   1.000
_cell.length_c   1.000
_cell.angle_alpha   90.00
_cell.angle_beta   90.00
_cell.angle_gamma   90.00
#
_symmetry.space_group_name_H-M   'P 1'
#
loop_
_entity.id
_entity.type
_entity.pdbx_description
1 polymer ?
#
loop_
_entity_poly.entity_id
_entity_poly.type
_entity_poly.pdbx_seq_one_letter_code
_entity_poly.pdbx_strand_id
1 'polypeptide(L)'
;YIGFAQKTKNRMGEFAAKMQVYIDQLKLVNPIEFRNTPDPEDYHYGSAGRNTYAGSLSYSQIVNEKMQVMLLADVVQQTGYLSLPFHRVYFNDGSVHQENLPDKRFKIPLGIRFNYFAGDKFIFKTFYRFYKDDWGLTAHTASLEVPVKISPFFSAAPFYRFYQQSAVDHFKPYQEHTAADEFYTSNYDLGNFSSHFLGLNLRFNPTKGVLGIKRLNMLELRYGHYLRSNDLNSDIISLNLRFK
;
A
#
# COMPACT_ATOMS: atom_id res chain seq x y z
N TYR A 1 15.36 -13.80 1.33
CA TYR A 1 14.66 -13.29 2.52
C TYR A 1 15.26 -13.95 3.74
N ILE A 2 15.56 -13.18 4.78
CA ILE A 2 16.04 -13.70 6.08
C ILE A 2 15.14 -13.10 7.16
N GLY A 3 14.79 -13.90 8.17
CA GLY A 3 13.96 -13.44 9.28
C GLY A 3 14.33 -14.14 10.58
N PHE A 4 14.07 -13.45 11.69
CA PHE A 4 14.26 -13.91 13.05
C PHE A 4 13.01 -13.60 13.85
N ALA A 5 12.56 -14.51 14.71
CA ALA A 5 11.47 -14.26 15.63
C ALA A 5 11.75 -14.94 16.98
N GLN A 6 11.47 -14.23 18.07
CA GLN A 6 11.66 -14.72 19.42
C GLN A 6 10.52 -14.29 20.32
N LYS A 7 9.97 -15.26 21.05
CA LYS A 7 8.93 -15.02 22.06
C LYS A 7 9.55 -14.60 23.39
N THR A 8 8.82 -13.79 24.15
CA THR A 8 9.13 -13.50 25.56
C THR A 8 9.05 -14.78 26.39
N LYS A 9 9.68 -14.80 27.58
CA LYS A 9 9.69 -15.97 28.47
C LYS A 9 8.27 -16.48 28.81
N ASN A 10 7.33 -15.55 29.02
CA ASN A 10 5.92 -15.87 29.31
C ASN A 10 5.08 -16.15 28.05
N ARG A 11 5.66 -16.13 26.85
CA ARG A 11 5.01 -16.36 25.55
C ARG A 11 3.88 -15.38 25.21
N MET A 12 3.76 -14.28 25.95
CA MET A 12 2.75 -13.24 25.69
C MET A 12 3.21 -12.19 24.68
N GLY A 13 4.51 -12.09 24.43
CA GLY A 13 5.06 -11.19 23.41
C GLY A 13 5.94 -11.93 22.41
N GLU A 14 6.07 -11.35 21.22
CA GLU A 14 6.95 -11.85 20.17
C GLU A 14 7.61 -10.67 19.45
N PHE A 15 8.94 -10.69 19.45
CA PHE A 15 9.75 -9.81 18.61
C PHE A 15 10.06 -10.53 17.31
N ALA A 16 9.95 -9.83 16.18
CA ALA A 16 10.37 -10.35 14.89
C ALA A 16 11.12 -9.29 14.07
N ALA A 17 12.18 -9.72 13.40
CA ALA A 17 12.99 -8.94 12.48
C ALA A 17 13.03 -9.64 11.11
N LYS A 18 12.95 -8.87 10.03
CA LYS A 18 12.88 -9.37 8.66
C LYS A 18 13.69 -8.49 7.73
N MET A 19 14.46 -9.11 6.83
CA MET A 19 15.17 -8.43 5.76
C MET A 19 14.81 -9.03 4.39
N GLN A 20 14.49 -8.15 3.45
CA GLN A 20 14.14 -8.51 2.07
C GLN A 20 14.94 -7.65 1.09
N VAL A 21 15.34 -8.26 -0.02
CA VAL A 21 15.99 -7.58 -1.14
C VAL A 21 15.19 -7.93 -2.39
N TYR A 22 14.89 -6.92 -3.19
CA TYR A 22 14.26 -7.02 -4.49
C TYR A 22 15.23 -6.45 -5.53
N ILE A 23 15.50 -7.22 -6.57
CA ILE A 23 16.37 -6.84 -7.68
C ILE A 23 15.48 -6.88 -8.92
N ASP A 24 15.07 -5.70 -9.38
CA ASP A 24 14.11 -5.55 -10.47
C ASP A 24 14.79 -4.97 -11.72
N GLN A 25 14.29 -5.37 -12.89
CA GLN A 25 14.56 -4.72 -14.17
C GLN A 25 13.25 -4.16 -14.70
N LEU A 26 13.16 -2.84 -14.80
CA LEU A 26 11.99 -2.12 -15.26
C LEU A 26 12.08 -1.90 -16.77
N LYS A 27 11.03 -2.25 -17.52
CA LYS A 27 10.93 -1.93 -18.94
C LYS A 27 10.54 -0.45 -19.10
N LEU A 28 11.33 0.30 -19.86
CA LEU A 28 11.16 1.74 -20.04
C LEU A 28 10.16 2.03 -21.17
N VAL A 29 8.87 1.89 -20.88
CA VAL A 29 7.79 2.19 -21.83
C VAL A 29 7.61 3.69 -21.95
N ASN A 30 8.35 4.32 -22.86
CA ASN A 30 8.33 5.78 -23.06
C ASN A 30 7.03 6.25 -23.76
N PRO A 31 6.61 7.51 -23.55
CA PRO A 31 5.60 8.18 -24.36
C PRO A 31 5.99 8.22 -25.84
N ILE A 32 5.00 8.29 -26.74
CA ILE A 32 5.21 8.19 -28.19
C ILE A 32 6.18 9.25 -28.73
N GLU A 33 6.18 10.43 -28.12
CA GLU A 33 7.03 11.58 -28.48
C GLU A 33 8.51 11.33 -28.20
N PHE A 34 8.83 10.38 -27.31
CA PHE A 34 10.19 10.01 -26.91
C PHE A 34 10.61 8.62 -27.42
N ARG A 35 9.88 8.06 -28.38
CA ARG A 35 10.24 6.78 -29.02
C ARG A 35 11.11 7.05 -30.25
N ASN A 36 12.10 6.19 -30.46
CA ASN A 36 13.04 6.31 -31.58
C ASN A 36 12.46 5.87 -32.94
N THR A 37 11.24 5.32 -32.97
CA THR A 37 10.57 4.85 -34.19
C THR A 37 9.06 5.15 -34.15
N PRO A 38 8.45 5.54 -35.28
CA PRO A 38 7.00 5.67 -35.40
C PRO A 38 6.27 4.33 -35.59
N ASP A 39 6.96 3.27 -36.00
CA ASP A 39 6.37 1.95 -36.27
C ASP A 39 6.09 1.18 -34.97
N PRO A 40 4.82 0.81 -34.68
CA PRO A 40 4.47 0.02 -33.51
C PRO A 40 5.13 -1.36 -33.41
N GLU A 41 5.49 -1.97 -34.53
CA GLU A 41 6.16 -3.29 -34.54
C GLU A 41 7.64 -3.19 -34.17
N ASP A 42 8.26 -2.01 -34.35
CA ASP A 42 9.68 -1.76 -34.06
C ASP A 42 9.92 -1.08 -32.69
N TYR A 43 8.90 -1.04 -31.82
CA TYR A 43 9.05 -0.45 -30.48
C TYR A 43 10.03 -1.25 -29.60
N HIS A 44 11.29 -0.84 -29.62
CA HIS A 44 12.32 -1.32 -28.72
C HIS A 44 12.42 -0.48 -27.45
N TYR A 45 11.96 -1.04 -26.34
CA TYR A 45 12.08 -0.42 -25.02
C TYR A 45 13.33 -0.92 -24.31
N GLY A 46 14.15 0.00 -23.81
CA GLY A 46 15.25 -0.32 -22.91
C GLY A 46 14.76 -0.86 -21.56
N SER A 47 15.71 -1.27 -20.73
CA SER A 47 15.45 -1.58 -19.32
C SER A 47 16.34 -0.77 -18.39
N ALA A 48 15.85 -0.51 -17.19
CA ALA A 48 16.64 0.09 -16.13
C ALA A 48 16.52 -0.73 -14.84
N GLY A 49 17.62 -0.84 -14.11
CA GLY A 49 17.65 -1.54 -12.83
C GLY A 49 16.97 -0.73 -11.72
N ARG A 50 16.28 -1.44 -10.82
CA ARG A 50 15.81 -0.88 -9.55
C ARG A 50 16.00 -1.92 -8.45
N ASN A 51 16.74 -1.55 -7.42
CA ASN A 51 16.97 -2.38 -6.25
C ASN A 51 16.22 -1.82 -5.05
N THR A 52 15.57 -2.68 -4.28
CA THR A 52 14.91 -2.30 -3.03
C THR A 52 15.39 -3.19 -1.89
N TYR A 53 15.91 -2.56 -0.83
CA TYR A 53 16.35 -3.20 0.40
C TYR A 53 15.36 -2.80 1.51
N ALA A 54 14.70 -3.78 2.12
CA ALA A 54 13.68 -3.57 3.14
C ALA A 54 14.04 -4.32 4.41
N GLY A 55 14.17 -3.58 5.52
CA GLY A 55 14.25 -4.10 6.87
C GLY A 55 12.94 -3.83 7.61
N SER A 56 12.42 -4.82 8.33
CA SER A 56 11.19 -4.74 9.10
C SER A 56 11.43 -5.25 10.51
N LEU A 57 11.01 -4.46 11.50
CA LEU A 57 10.97 -4.83 12.90
C LEU A 57 9.53 -4.83 13.38
N SER A 58 9.19 -5.80 14.21
CA SER A 58 7.88 -5.84 14.84
C SER A 58 7.94 -6.41 16.24
N TYR A 59 7.04 -5.93 17.08
CA TYR A 59 6.83 -6.46 18.42
C TYR A 59 5.34 -6.60 18.65
N SER A 60 4.88 -7.81 18.90
CA SER A 60 3.49 -8.10 19.28
C SER A 60 3.40 -8.45 20.75
N GLN A 61 2.31 -8.05 21.40
CA GLN A 61 2.05 -8.31 22.80
C GLN A 61 0.56 -8.61 23.00
N ILE A 62 0.26 -9.74 23.63
CA ILE A 62 -1.03 -10.05 24.23
C ILE A 62 -1.05 -9.34 25.58
N VAL A 63 -1.87 -8.29 25.69
CA VAL A 63 -1.96 -7.49 26.91
C VAL A 63 -2.83 -8.22 27.94
N ASN A 64 -3.96 -8.77 27.49
CA ASN A 64 -4.86 -9.61 28.26
C ASN A 64 -5.74 -10.44 27.30
N GLU A 65 -6.71 -11.19 27.84
CA GLU A 65 -7.63 -12.03 27.07
C GLU A 65 -8.46 -11.27 26.00
N LYS A 66 -8.58 -9.94 26.13
CA LYS A 66 -9.37 -9.08 25.25
C LYS A 66 -8.53 -8.13 24.41
N MET A 67 -7.21 -8.05 24.60
CA MET A 67 -6.38 -6.99 24.01
C MET A 67 -5.07 -7.52 23.45
N GLN A 68 -4.80 -7.18 22.19
CA GLN A 68 -3.53 -7.42 21.53
C GLN A 68 -3.02 -6.13 20.88
N VAL A 69 -1.74 -5.85 21.05
CA VAL A 69 -1.05 -4.73 20.38
C VAL A 69 0.12 -5.24 19.55
N MET A 70 0.43 -4.55 18.46
CA MET A 70 1.63 -4.80 17.67
C MET A 70 2.23 -3.48 17.20
N LEU A 71 3.52 -3.29 17.46
CA LEU A 71 4.33 -2.21 16.93
C LEU A 71 5.06 -2.70 15.67
N LEU A 72 5.16 -1.83 14.68
CA LEU A 72 5.73 -2.09 13.37
C LEU A 72 6.66 -0.94 13.01
N ALA A 73 7.87 -1.24 12.57
CA ALA A 73 8.80 -0.26 12.02
C ALA A 73 9.48 -0.86 10.80
N ASP A 74 9.41 -0.18 9.65
CA ASP A 74 10.19 -0.58 8.48
C ASP A 74 11.21 0.50 8.12
N VAL A 75 12.28 0.07 7.47
CA VAL A 75 13.30 0.91 6.85
C VAL A 75 13.49 0.38 5.44
N VAL A 76 13.25 1.23 4.44
CA VAL A 76 13.31 0.82 3.02
C VAL A 76 14.22 1.76 2.25
N GLN A 77 15.25 1.22 1.61
CA GLN A 77 16.11 1.94 0.68
C GLN A 77 15.84 1.46 -0.74
N GLN A 78 15.56 2.39 -1.65
CA GLN A 78 15.46 2.12 -3.08
C GLN A 78 16.61 2.81 -3.83
N THR A 79 17.12 2.17 -4.87
CA THR A 79 18.18 2.72 -5.73
C THR A 79 17.98 2.29 -7.18
N GLY A 80 18.18 3.19 -8.13
CA GLY A 80 18.02 2.97 -9.57
C GLY A 80 16.89 3.78 -10.17
N TYR A 81 16.18 3.25 -11.16
CA TYR A 81 15.12 3.99 -11.85
C TYR A 81 13.82 4.02 -11.03
N LEU A 82 13.48 5.20 -10.49
CA LEU A 82 12.33 5.42 -9.60
C LEU A 82 11.19 6.24 -10.23
N SER A 83 11.39 6.80 -11.42
CA SER A 83 10.34 7.43 -12.22
C SER A 83 9.37 6.43 -12.84
N LEU A 84 8.22 6.92 -13.29
CA LEU A 84 7.30 6.24 -14.19
C LEU A 84 7.70 6.55 -15.65
N PRO A 85 8.13 5.54 -16.43
CA PRO A 85 8.68 5.80 -17.75
C PRO A 85 7.65 6.36 -18.73
N PHE A 86 6.37 6.10 -18.54
CA PHE A 86 5.31 6.59 -19.41
C PHE A 86 4.73 7.95 -18.96
N HIS A 87 5.19 8.50 -17.84
CA HIS A 87 4.58 9.68 -17.25
C HIS A 87 5.14 10.96 -17.88
N ARG A 88 4.24 11.79 -18.42
CA ARG A 88 4.56 13.07 -19.05
C ARG A 88 4.48 14.19 -18.03
N VAL A 89 5.41 15.12 -18.12
CA VAL A 89 5.43 16.36 -17.36
C VAL A 89 5.47 17.53 -18.35
N TYR A 90 4.47 18.39 -18.27
CA TYR A 90 4.35 19.56 -19.14
C TYR A 90 4.90 20.77 -18.41
N PHE A 91 5.89 21.43 -19.01
CA PHE A 91 6.53 22.61 -18.43
C PHE A 91 5.77 23.88 -18.83
N ASN A 92 6.04 24.97 -18.13
CA ASN A 92 5.37 26.25 -18.34
C ASN A 92 5.70 26.91 -19.70
N ASP A 93 6.74 26.45 -20.40
CA ASP A 93 7.12 26.84 -21.75
C ASP A 93 6.41 26.01 -22.85
N GLY A 94 5.55 25.07 -22.44
CA GLY A 94 4.83 24.17 -23.34
C GLY A 94 5.62 22.94 -23.77
N SER A 95 6.88 22.80 -23.35
CA SER A 95 7.66 21.60 -23.61
C SER A 95 7.14 20.41 -22.80
N VAL A 96 7.34 19.21 -23.34
CA VAL A 96 6.96 17.94 -22.71
C VAL A 96 8.22 17.20 -22.34
N HIS A 97 8.26 16.69 -21.12
CA HIS A 97 9.36 15.90 -20.59
C HIS A 97 8.86 14.58 -20.02
N GLN A 98 9.73 13.59 -19.96
CA GLN A 98 9.50 12.37 -19.18
C GLN A 98 9.80 12.65 -17.71
N GLU A 99 8.97 12.12 -16.80
CA GLU A 99 9.16 12.26 -15.34
C GLU A 99 10.59 11.94 -14.91
N ASN A 100 11.20 12.83 -14.14
CA ASN A 100 12.55 12.69 -13.64
C ASN A 100 12.58 12.83 -12.12
N LEU A 101 12.86 11.73 -11.41
CA LEU A 101 12.90 11.67 -9.96
C LEU A 101 14.30 11.21 -9.49
N PRO A 102 14.70 11.54 -8.25
CA PRO A 102 15.96 11.08 -7.71
C PRO A 102 16.10 9.56 -7.80
N ASP A 103 17.30 9.08 -8.09
CA ASP A 103 17.57 7.65 -8.25
C ASP A 103 17.61 6.88 -6.91
N LYS A 104 17.47 7.59 -5.79
CA LYS A 104 17.45 7.05 -4.44
C LYS A 104 16.23 7.54 -3.69
N ARG A 105 15.67 6.64 -2.88
CA ARG A 105 14.57 6.96 -1.97
C ARG A 105 14.64 6.13 -0.70
N PHE A 106 14.70 6.79 0.43
CA PHE A 106 14.74 6.20 1.75
C PHE A 106 13.42 6.44 2.50
N LYS A 107 12.82 5.37 3.02
CA LYS A 107 11.46 5.40 3.60
C LYS A 107 11.46 4.82 5.00
N ILE A 108 10.75 5.48 5.91
CA ILE A 108 10.52 5.02 7.29
C ILE A 108 9.02 5.05 7.59
N PRO A 109 8.31 3.91 7.43
CA PRO A 109 6.98 3.74 7.99
C PRO A 109 7.02 3.19 9.42
N LEU A 110 6.25 3.81 10.31
CA LEU A 110 6.03 3.36 11.68
C LEU A 110 4.54 3.08 11.88
N GLY A 111 4.19 1.95 12.47
CA GLY A 111 2.79 1.54 12.62
C GLY A 111 2.49 0.91 13.97
N ILE A 112 1.22 1.02 14.36
CA ILE A 112 0.64 0.34 15.51
C ILE A 112 -0.65 -0.34 15.09
N ARG A 113 -0.79 -1.61 15.47
CA ARG A 113 -2.05 -2.37 15.39
C ARG A 113 -2.55 -2.61 16.79
N PHE A 114 -3.84 -2.41 17.00
CA PHE A 114 -4.51 -2.69 18.25
C PHE A 114 -5.81 -3.45 17.97
N ASN A 115 -5.95 -4.61 18.58
CA ASN A 115 -7.15 -5.43 18.50
C ASN A 115 -7.81 -5.53 19.87
N TYR A 116 -9.10 -5.22 19.94
CA TYR A 116 -9.92 -5.40 21.14
C TYR A 116 -11.08 -6.37 20.88
N PHE A 117 -11.18 -7.41 21.70
CA PHE A 117 -12.20 -8.45 21.62
C PHE A 117 -13.32 -8.14 22.64
N ALA A 118 -14.42 -7.58 22.16
CA ALA A 118 -15.55 -7.19 22.98
C ALA A 118 -16.58 -8.34 23.04
N GLY A 119 -16.38 -9.21 24.03
CA GLY A 119 -17.14 -10.46 24.17
C GLY A 119 -16.91 -11.39 22.97
N ASP A 120 -17.92 -12.20 22.64
CA ASP A 120 -17.77 -13.21 21.59
C ASP A 120 -18.14 -12.71 20.19
N LYS A 121 -18.82 -11.55 20.12
CA LYS A 121 -19.46 -11.04 18.90
C LYS A 121 -18.63 -10.01 18.15
N PHE A 122 -17.92 -9.13 18.85
CA PHE A 122 -17.28 -7.97 18.23
C PHE A 122 -15.76 -8.01 18.38
N ILE A 123 -15.06 -7.68 17.31
CA ILE A 123 -13.62 -7.45 17.32
C ILE A 123 -13.38 -6.06 16.75
N PHE A 124 -12.67 -5.20 17.46
CA PHE A 124 -12.26 -3.90 16.96
C PHE A 124 -10.81 -4.00 16.52
N LYS A 125 -10.56 -3.97 15.21
CA LYS A 125 -9.21 -3.95 14.63
C LYS A 125 -8.86 -2.52 14.24
N THR A 126 -7.96 -1.92 15.00
CA THR A 126 -7.47 -0.57 14.77
C THR A 126 -6.04 -0.63 14.24
N PHE A 127 -5.73 0.21 13.27
CA PHE A 127 -4.38 0.36 12.76
C PHE A 127 -4.10 1.83 12.47
N TYR A 128 -2.92 2.28 12.87
CA TYR A 128 -2.38 3.59 12.51
C TYR A 128 -0.97 3.40 11.94
N ARG A 129 -0.64 4.18 10.91
CA ARG A 129 0.71 4.23 10.34
C ARG A 129 1.08 5.67 10.01
N PHE A 130 2.25 6.07 10.49
CA PHE A 130 2.97 7.23 10.00
C PHE A 130 3.97 6.79 8.93
N TYR A 131 4.17 7.59 7.90
CA TYR A 131 5.14 7.37 6.84
C TYR A 131 5.91 8.65 6.58
N LYS A 132 7.22 8.54 6.38
CA LYS A 132 8.08 9.61 5.90
C LYS A 132 9.11 9.08 4.92
N ASP A 133 9.48 9.87 3.93
CA ASP A 133 10.66 9.64 3.10
C ASP A 133 11.52 10.88 2.86
N ASP A 134 12.65 10.67 2.19
CA ASP A 134 13.65 11.67 1.81
C ASP A 134 13.31 12.45 0.53
N TRP A 135 12.16 12.17 -0.10
CA TRP A 135 11.58 13.04 -1.15
C TRP A 135 10.62 14.08 -0.55
N GLY A 136 10.53 14.18 0.77
CA GLY A 136 9.64 15.12 1.46
C GLY A 136 8.22 14.61 1.72
N LEU A 137 7.88 13.38 1.30
CA LEU A 137 6.53 12.85 1.54
C LEU A 137 6.34 12.52 3.02
N THR A 138 5.27 13.04 3.60
CA THR A 138 4.77 12.65 4.92
C THR A 138 3.34 12.16 4.78
N ALA A 139 2.99 11.07 5.47
CA ALA A 139 1.64 10.53 5.39
C ALA A 139 1.17 9.89 6.69
N HIS A 140 -0.14 9.95 6.89
CA HIS A 140 -0.85 9.35 8.01
C HIS A 140 -1.94 8.43 7.47
N THR A 141 -2.00 7.20 7.99
CA THR A 141 -3.08 6.25 7.74
C THR A 141 -3.73 5.89 9.07
N ALA A 142 -5.05 5.97 9.16
CA ALA A 142 -5.82 5.42 10.26
C ALA A 142 -6.91 4.50 9.71
N SER A 143 -7.09 3.31 10.28
CA SER A 143 -8.14 2.39 9.85
C SER A 143 -8.78 1.66 11.02
N LEU A 144 -10.09 1.45 10.91
CA LEU A 144 -10.91 0.68 11.80
C LEU A 144 -11.68 -0.37 10.99
N GLU A 145 -11.58 -1.64 11.38
CA GLU A 145 -12.41 -2.73 10.88
C GLU A 145 -13.08 -3.40 12.07
N VAL A 146 -14.40 -3.60 12.02
CA VAL A 146 -15.17 -4.17 13.13
C VAL A 146 -15.84 -5.48 12.72
N PRO A 147 -15.15 -6.64 12.76
CA PRO A 147 -15.81 -7.91 12.55
C PRO A 147 -16.89 -8.19 13.60
N VAL A 148 -18.10 -8.41 13.12
CA VAL A 148 -19.28 -8.83 13.88
C VAL A 148 -19.62 -10.27 13.50
N LYS A 149 -19.58 -11.17 14.48
CA LYS A 149 -20.03 -12.55 14.29
C LYS A 149 -21.55 -12.60 14.39
N ILE A 150 -22.20 -12.83 13.24
CA ILE A 150 -23.65 -12.97 13.14
C ILE A 150 -24.04 -14.41 13.45
N SER A 151 -23.22 -15.38 13.03
CA SER A 151 -23.33 -16.80 13.38
C SER A 151 -21.94 -17.44 13.45
N PRO A 152 -21.80 -18.71 13.88
CA PRO A 152 -20.52 -19.42 13.86
C PRO A 152 -19.87 -19.54 12.47
N PHE A 153 -20.65 -19.33 11.40
CA PHE A 153 -20.21 -19.51 10.01
C PHE A 153 -20.30 -18.24 9.18
N PHE A 154 -20.79 -17.14 9.74
CA PHE A 154 -20.98 -15.89 9.03
C PHE A 154 -20.58 -14.69 9.87
N SER A 155 -19.74 -13.83 9.29
CA SER A 155 -19.35 -12.56 9.89
C SER A 155 -19.41 -11.43 8.88
N ALA A 156 -19.83 -10.26 9.35
CA ALA A 156 -19.78 -9.01 8.60
C ALA A 156 -18.80 -8.06 9.29
N ALA A 157 -17.92 -7.43 8.53
CA ALA A 157 -16.90 -6.54 9.03
C ALA A 157 -16.95 -5.21 8.26
N PRO A 158 -17.78 -4.24 8.71
CA PRO A 158 -17.67 -2.87 8.22
C PRO A 158 -16.27 -2.34 8.51
N PHE A 159 -15.75 -1.52 7.60
CA PHE A 159 -14.46 -0.88 7.77
C PHE A 159 -14.45 0.54 7.25
N TYR A 160 -13.52 1.31 7.79
CA TYR A 160 -13.17 2.64 7.33
C TYR A 160 -11.66 2.83 7.43
N ARG A 161 -11.07 3.45 6.41
CA ARG A 161 -9.67 3.87 6.38
C ARG A 161 -9.59 5.31 5.89
N PHE A 162 -8.98 6.15 6.70
CA PHE A 162 -8.57 7.49 6.35
C PHE A 162 -7.07 7.51 6.00
N TYR A 163 -6.71 8.31 5.00
CA TYR A 163 -5.33 8.53 4.60
C TYR A 163 -5.13 10.00 4.21
N GLN A 164 -4.01 10.58 4.63
CA GLN A 164 -3.58 11.92 4.23
C GLN A 164 -2.10 11.87 3.90
N GLN A 165 -1.68 12.53 2.82
CA GLN A 165 -0.28 12.74 2.51
C GLN A 165 0.01 14.18 2.10
N SER A 166 1.24 14.64 2.36
CA SER A 166 1.82 15.81 1.69
C SER A 166 2.28 15.45 0.28
N ALA A 167 2.52 16.48 -0.54
CA ALA A 167 3.24 16.31 -1.79
C ALA A 167 4.73 16.00 -1.52
N VAL A 168 5.40 15.39 -2.50
CA VAL A 168 6.87 15.33 -2.54
C VAL A 168 7.44 16.68 -2.95
N ASP A 169 8.71 16.93 -2.64
CA ASP A 169 9.41 18.19 -2.94
C ASP A 169 9.45 18.51 -4.44
N HIS A 170 9.43 17.48 -5.29
CA HIS A 170 9.52 17.58 -6.74
C HIS A 170 8.16 17.63 -7.46
N PHE A 171 7.05 17.65 -6.72
CA PHE A 171 5.72 17.68 -7.33
C PHE A 171 5.31 19.11 -7.69
N LYS A 172 4.93 19.32 -8.95
CA LYS A 172 4.12 20.48 -9.35
C LYS A 172 2.97 20.06 -10.28
N PRO A 173 1.83 20.75 -10.21
CA PRO A 173 0.73 20.59 -11.16
C PRO A 173 1.13 20.85 -12.62
N TYR A 174 0.16 20.61 -13.49
CA TYR A 174 0.30 20.81 -14.93
C TYR A 174 0.81 22.21 -15.28
N GLN A 175 1.87 22.28 -16.10
CA GLN A 175 2.48 23.53 -16.58
C GLN A 175 3.09 24.46 -15.51
N GLU A 176 3.47 23.92 -14.35
CA GLU A 176 4.14 24.70 -13.29
C GLU A 176 5.66 24.42 -13.19
N HIS A 177 6.15 23.36 -13.83
CA HIS A 177 7.57 23.06 -13.89
C HIS A 177 8.33 23.95 -14.88
N THR A 178 9.62 24.16 -14.61
CA THR A 178 10.52 24.95 -15.46
C THR A 178 11.82 24.19 -15.71
N ALA A 179 12.60 24.60 -16.71
CA ALA A 179 13.92 24.03 -17.00
C ALA A 179 14.94 24.18 -15.84
N ALA A 180 14.65 24.99 -14.81
CA ALA A 180 15.48 25.10 -13.62
C ALA A 180 15.26 23.94 -12.61
N ASP A 181 14.17 23.18 -12.75
CA ASP A 181 13.88 22.04 -11.88
C ASP A 181 14.72 20.82 -12.30
N GLU A 182 15.65 20.37 -11.45
CA GLU A 182 16.46 19.17 -11.71
C GLU A 182 15.58 17.90 -11.71
N PHE A 183 14.67 17.79 -10.75
CA PHE A 183 13.71 16.71 -10.60
C PHE A 183 12.29 17.26 -10.61
N TYR A 184 11.39 16.52 -11.24
CA TYR A 184 10.04 16.98 -11.52
C TYR A 184 9.06 15.82 -11.73
N THR A 185 7.86 15.98 -11.18
CA THR A 185 6.74 15.08 -11.38
C THR A 185 5.42 15.84 -11.33
N SER A 186 4.51 15.52 -12.24
CA SER A 186 3.10 15.90 -12.15
C SER A 186 2.20 14.70 -11.84
N ASN A 187 2.75 13.66 -11.21
CA ASN A 187 1.99 12.48 -10.79
C ASN A 187 1.22 12.79 -9.49
N TYR A 188 -0.10 12.86 -9.58
CA TYR A 188 -0.96 13.16 -8.43
C TYR A 188 -0.94 12.11 -7.32
N ASP A 189 -0.36 10.92 -7.56
CA ASP A 189 -0.07 9.94 -6.50
C ASP A 189 1.08 10.39 -5.58
N LEU A 190 1.93 11.31 -6.05
CA LEU A 190 3.01 11.96 -5.29
C LEU A 190 2.64 13.41 -4.86
N GLY A 191 1.42 13.86 -5.15
CA GLY A 191 0.89 15.16 -4.74
C GLY A 191 0.26 15.14 -3.34
N ASN A 192 -0.17 16.31 -2.87
CA ASN A 192 -0.92 16.44 -1.62
C ASN A 192 -2.37 15.97 -1.80
N PHE A 193 -2.82 15.00 -1.00
CA PHE A 193 -4.23 14.58 -1.01
C PHE A 193 -4.65 13.91 0.28
N SER A 194 -5.97 13.86 0.48
CA SER A 194 -6.65 13.01 1.46
C SER A 194 -7.46 11.92 0.75
N SER A 195 -7.69 10.79 1.41
CA SER A 195 -8.63 9.80 0.92
C SER A 195 -9.39 9.07 2.03
N HIS A 196 -10.60 8.65 1.66
CA HIS A 196 -11.55 7.93 2.47
C HIS A 196 -11.86 6.60 1.80
N PHE A 197 -11.69 5.49 2.51
CA PHE A 197 -12.03 4.17 2.01
C PHE A 197 -12.94 3.46 3.01
N LEU A 198 -14.21 3.33 2.68
CA LEU A 198 -15.22 2.68 3.53
C LEU A 198 -15.80 1.47 2.80
N GLY A 199 -16.28 0.50 3.56
CA GLY A 199 -16.91 -0.65 2.95
C GLY A 199 -17.30 -1.73 3.93
N LEU A 200 -17.62 -2.89 3.36
CA LEU A 200 -18.11 -4.05 4.08
C LEU A 200 -17.39 -5.32 3.59
N ASN A 201 -16.88 -6.10 4.53
CA ASN A 201 -16.35 -7.43 4.26
C ASN A 201 -17.28 -8.50 4.83
N LEU A 202 -17.81 -9.36 3.97
CA LEU A 202 -18.69 -10.47 4.32
C LEU A 202 -17.92 -11.77 4.19
N ARG A 203 -17.91 -12.57 5.24
CA ARG A 203 -17.20 -13.86 5.26
C ARG A 203 -18.13 -14.98 5.66
N PHE A 204 -18.15 -16.03 4.84
CA PHE A 204 -18.97 -17.22 5.02
C PHE A 204 -18.09 -18.48 4.98
N ASN A 205 -18.11 -19.26 6.07
CA ASN A 205 -17.27 -20.44 6.27
C ASN A 205 -18.06 -21.63 6.88
N PRO A 206 -19.05 -22.18 6.15
CA PRO A 206 -19.90 -23.28 6.63
C PRO A 206 -19.13 -24.59 6.76
N THR A 207 -19.55 -25.44 7.70
CA THR A 207 -18.92 -26.76 7.94
C THR A 207 -19.10 -27.75 6.79
N LYS A 208 -20.19 -27.64 6.03
CA LYS A 208 -20.52 -28.53 4.89
C LYS A 208 -19.99 -28.02 3.54
N GLY A 209 -19.21 -26.93 3.53
CA GLY A 209 -18.79 -26.25 2.31
C GLY A 209 -19.83 -25.25 1.79
N VAL A 210 -19.38 -24.32 0.96
CA VAL A 210 -20.20 -23.25 0.38
C VAL A 210 -21.11 -23.87 -0.68
N LEU A 211 -22.42 -23.62 -0.59
CA LEU A 211 -23.44 -24.18 -1.49
C LEU A 211 -23.40 -25.72 -1.62
N GLY A 212 -22.94 -26.43 -0.57
CA GLY A 212 -22.81 -27.89 -0.58
C GLY A 212 -21.53 -28.43 -1.24
N ILE A 213 -20.69 -27.56 -1.80
CA ILE A 213 -19.40 -27.94 -2.39
C ILE A 213 -18.36 -28.08 -1.28
N LYS A 214 -18.13 -29.32 -0.81
CA LYS A 214 -17.22 -29.60 0.33
C LYS A 214 -15.80 -29.05 0.15
N ARG A 215 -15.28 -29.06 -1.08
CA ARG A 215 -13.93 -28.54 -1.40
C ARG A 215 -13.84 -27.02 -1.26
N LEU A 216 -14.94 -26.29 -1.47
CA LEU A 216 -15.00 -24.84 -1.27
C LEU A 216 -15.46 -24.54 0.15
N ASN A 217 -14.55 -24.23 1.06
CA ASN A 217 -14.85 -24.15 2.50
C ASN A 217 -14.97 -22.72 3.05
N MET A 218 -14.66 -21.71 2.23
CA MET A 218 -14.84 -20.31 2.61
C MET A 218 -15.04 -19.46 1.35
N LEU A 219 -15.97 -18.53 1.47
CA LEU A 219 -16.19 -17.43 0.56
C LEU A 219 -16.11 -16.13 1.36
N GLU A 220 -15.34 -15.18 0.89
CA GLU A 220 -15.23 -13.85 1.48
C GLU A 220 -15.36 -12.81 0.36
N LEU A 221 -16.34 -11.93 0.51
CA LEU A 221 -16.65 -10.87 -0.43
C LEU A 221 -16.44 -9.53 0.27
N ARG A 222 -15.55 -8.71 -0.27
CA ARG A 222 -15.29 -7.36 0.23
C ARG A 222 -15.67 -6.34 -0.83
N TYR A 223 -16.54 -5.42 -0.45
CA TYR A 223 -16.82 -4.21 -1.21
C TYR A 223 -16.21 -3.00 -0.49
N GLY A 224 -15.68 -2.04 -1.24
CA GLY A 224 -15.29 -0.76 -0.69
C GLY A 224 -15.39 0.37 -1.71
N HIS A 225 -15.76 1.55 -1.21
CA HIS A 225 -15.85 2.79 -1.96
C HIS A 225 -14.70 3.71 -1.55
N TYR A 226 -13.91 4.14 -2.52
CA TYR A 226 -12.72 4.97 -2.35
C TYR A 226 -12.97 6.37 -2.90
N LEU A 227 -12.66 7.39 -2.10
CA LEU A 227 -12.79 8.80 -2.45
C LEU A 227 -11.47 9.50 -2.14
N ARG A 228 -10.92 10.24 -3.10
CA ARG A 228 -9.71 11.06 -2.94
C ARG A 228 -10.05 12.52 -3.14
N SER A 229 -9.38 13.42 -2.43
CA SER A 229 -9.65 14.87 -2.45
C SER A 229 -9.35 15.59 -3.78
N ASN A 230 -8.85 14.88 -4.79
CA ASN A 230 -8.60 15.37 -6.14
C ASN A 230 -9.53 14.67 -7.15
N ASP A 231 -10.77 14.43 -6.73
CA ASP A 231 -11.90 13.91 -7.51
C ASP A 231 -11.76 12.46 -8.01
N LEU A 232 -10.67 11.76 -7.69
CA LEU A 232 -10.55 10.33 -7.95
C LEU A 232 -11.49 9.56 -7.02
N ASN A 233 -12.44 8.85 -7.61
CA ASN A 233 -13.36 7.95 -6.92
C ASN A 233 -13.36 6.56 -7.57
N SER A 234 -13.57 5.51 -6.79
CA SER A 234 -13.67 4.15 -7.31
C SER A 234 -14.42 3.20 -6.39
N ASP A 235 -15.01 2.17 -6.99
CA ASP A 235 -15.60 1.03 -6.31
C ASP A 235 -14.71 -0.20 -6.50
N ILE A 236 -14.40 -0.89 -5.40
CA ILE A 236 -13.53 -2.05 -5.36
C ILE A 236 -14.32 -3.24 -4.84
N ILE A 237 -14.41 -4.29 -5.65
CA ILE A 237 -14.99 -5.58 -5.27
C ILE A 237 -13.88 -6.63 -5.27
N SER A 238 -13.72 -7.36 -4.17
CA SER A 238 -12.73 -8.42 -4.02
C SER A 238 -13.40 -9.70 -3.55
N LEU A 239 -13.11 -10.81 -4.24
CA LEU A 239 -13.58 -12.14 -3.90
C LEU A 239 -12.39 -13.00 -3.47
N ASN A 240 -12.48 -13.59 -2.28
CA ASN A 240 -11.52 -14.55 -1.75
C ASN A 240 -12.22 -15.90 -1.56
N LEU A 241 -11.72 -16.91 -2.24
CA LEU A 241 -12.22 -18.29 -2.18
C LEU A 241 -11.13 -19.18 -1.58
N ARG A 242 -11.50 -20.03 -0.62
CA ARG A 242 -10.57 -21.01 -0.05
C ARG A 242 -11.03 -22.42 -0.37
N PHE A 243 -10.11 -23.17 -0.96
CA PHE A 243 -10.29 -24.58 -1.28
C PHE A 243 -9.50 -25.45 -0.29
N LYS A 244 -10.07 -26.59 0.10
CA LYS A 244 -9.41 -27.66 0.85
C LYS A 244 -9.52 -28.97 0.09
#